data_AF-A0A8H6HID5-F1
#
_entry.id   AF-A0A8H6HID5-F1
#
_cell.length_a   1.000
_cell.length_b   1.000
_cell.length_c   1.000
_cell.angle_alpha   90.00
_cell.angle_beta   90.00
_cell.angle_gamma   90.00
#
_symmetry.space_group_name_H-M   'P 1'
#
loop_
_entity.id
_entity.type
_entity.pdbx_description
1 polymer ?
#
loop_
_entity_poly.entity_id
_entity_poly.type
_entity_poly.pdbx_seq_one_letter_code
_entity_poly.pdbx_strand_id
1 'polypeptide(L)'
;MSSVQSSALPTTYPPTPYASIRRKGSLFRFPHDIQVEVLRYVNLYVLHALDECPFAGEMARKELRRRIEIVLRCFSLPISSTLRRMRRDNVILGGFAALEIVMPETGDISSLEFFAPHGKSAQFIDMLRTFGYQNVDDGNGDDVLDPYDMPMFHGIGPWTRLTRGDGVDVTVVESVSLSPLLPILFEPSTVTVNFITGEGAVCVYAGLTFNQRGFLNYTAAVSDEEREAASERLGTHGFELLASCEALHAHDVEQGETVRQECQHVFTRPDNSVSMSFVDGFDVVLYPSVSWRLGYYTDEGGRRNHHGVHAFVSTEGGALEYNNDRRRYSGLKPLESIVIYNMTLCGSTNGSSDCGSQHRTYFERMPHDLQRETTKDMDLRDLAAITSLVPDLARDTIHSRLTTVLASQPLDAEGFLDKMAETNTVLSGSGALEIILPGTCTPGDLDFYCPRDEGRALAFYLEENGFKKYDFEGTSIERRRKEGEDDHEPYDNRNGIKSVIRLRHATHKSKIHIIESVSLSPLVPLFFFHSTVVMNFVSATAAVCFYPELTFHRQGLLNFSWSGADLKNRTAVQKYEERGFQILEYCTELHGHAGLQGIGDPYPREFPTLPPTPVLSSVPGWRGDSDIAHLK
;
A
#
# COMPACT_ATOMS: atom_id res chain seq x y z
N MET A 1 -37.57 44.41 -13.12
CA MET A 1 -37.24 43.00 -13.44
C MET A 1 -36.07 43.02 -14.41
N SER A 2 -34.86 43.04 -13.87
CA SER A 2 -33.60 43.10 -14.60
C SER A 2 -32.97 41.71 -14.61
N SER A 3 -32.69 41.19 -15.80
CA SER A 3 -32.01 39.92 -16.05
C SER A 3 -30.57 39.97 -15.55
N VAL A 4 -30.23 39.12 -14.58
CA VAL A 4 -28.84 38.86 -14.19
C VAL A 4 -28.25 37.90 -15.20
N GLN A 5 -27.25 38.36 -15.96
CA GLN A 5 -26.43 37.50 -16.81
C GLN A 5 -25.49 36.68 -15.92
N SER A 6 -25.65 35.36 -15.96
CA SER A 6 -24.67 34.41 -15.44
C SER A 6 -23.41 34.46 -16.31
N SER A 7 -22.30 34.92 -15.73
CA SER A 7 -20.98 34.83 -16.33
C SER A 7 -20.38 33.47 -16.00
N ALA A 8 -20.18 32.62 -17.01
CA ALA A 8 -19.44 31.37 -16.87
C ALA A 8 -18.02 31.63 -16.38
N LEU A 9 -17.60 30.93 -15.31
CA LEU A 9 -16.23 30.94 -14.81
C LEU A 9 -15.29 30.28 -15.84
N PRO A 10 -14.03 30.75 -15.99
CA PRO A 10 -13.09 30.17 -16.92
C PRO A 10 -12.58 28.81 -16.42
N THR A 11 -12.81 27.75 -17.19
CA THR A 11 -12.46 26.34 -16.93
C THR A 11 -10.98 25.99 -17.18
N THR A 12 -10.08 26.97 -17.15
CA THR A 12 -8.64 26.70 -17.33
C THR A 12 -7.84 27.29 -16.18
N TYR A 13 -7.39 26.41 -15.29
CA TYR A 13 -6.45 26.74 -14.22
C TYR A 13 -5.12 27.21 -14.82
N PRO A 14 -4.50 28.29 -14.29
CA PRO A 14 -3.15 28.65 -14.67
C PRO A 14 -2.18 27.50 -14.32
N PRO A 15 -1.11 27.28 -15.10
CA PRO A 15 -0.08 26.32 -14.73
C PRO A 15 0.42 26.63 -13.31
N THR A 16 0.58 25.60 -12.47
CA THR A 16 0.99 25.76 -11.08
C THR A 16 2.21 26.69 -10.98
N PRO A 17 2.19 27.74 -10.12
CA PRO A 17 3.27 28.73 -10.03
C PRO A 17 4.67 28.14 -9.83
N TYR A 18 4.73 26.91 -9.34
CA TYR A 18 5.93 26.24 -8.81
C TYR A 18 6.80 25.55 -9.87
N ALA A 19 6.26 25.24 -11.07
CA ALA A 19 7.09 24.74 -12.17
C ALA A 19 8.19 25.75 -12.58
N SER A 20 7.98 27.03 -12.29
CA SER A 20 8.96 28.10 -12.50
C SER A 20 10.12 28.08 -11.49
N ILE A 21 9.90 27.58 -10.27
CA ILE A 21 10.92 27.51 -9.21
C ILE A 21 12.00 26.47 -9.56
N ARG A 22 11.61 25.31 -10.13
CA ARG A 22 12.57 24.29 -10.59
C ARG A 22 13.51 24.78 -11.71
N ARG A 23 13.14 25.82 -12.48
CA ARG A 23 13.92 26.29 -13.65
C ARG A 23 14.57 27.66 -13.49
N LYS A 24 14.19 28.47 -12.51
CA LYS A 24 14.73 29.81 -12.30
C LYS A 24 15.05 30.00 -10.83
N GLY A 25 16.33 30.00 -10.47
CA GLY A 25 16.86 30.23 -9.11
C GLY A 25 16.58 31.63 -8.56
N SER A 26 15.31 32.02 -8.53
CA SER A 26 14.81 33.31 -8.06
C SER A 26 14.87 33.40 -6.53
N LEU A 27 14.57 32.30 -5.81
CA LEU A 27 14.72 32.23 -4.35
C LEU A 27 16.18 32.49 -3.92
N PHE A 28 17.15 31.98 -4.69
CA PHE A 28 18.58 32.16 -4.42
C PHE A 28 19.13 33.56 -4.71
N ARG A 29 18.31 34.47 -5.24
CA ARG A 29 18.70 35.88 -5.41
C ARG A 29 18.45 36.71 -4.15
N PHE A 30 17.67 36.19 -3.21
CA PHE A 30 17.46 36.86 -1.93
C PHE A 30 18.65 36.61 -0.98
N PRO A 31 18.95 37.55 -0.08
CA PRO A 31 19.85 37.30 1.05
C PRO A 31 19.44 36.05 1.86
N HIS A 32 20.42 35.35 2.45
CA HIS A 32 20.19 34.06 3.13
C HIS A 32 19.18 34.15 4.29
N ASP A 33 19.20 35.24 5.05
CA ASP A 33 18.23 35.55 6.10
C ASP A 33 16.80 35.64 5.55
N ILE A 34 16.61 36.29 4.41
CA ILE A 34 15.30 36.36 3.73
C ILE A 34 14.87 34.99 3.21
N GLN A 35 15.80 34.19 2.67
CA GLN A 35 15.50 32.82 2.24
C GLN A 35 15.02 31.97 3.42
N VAL A 36 15.72 32.02 4.56
CA VAL A 36 15.32 31.31 5.79
C VAL A 36 13.96 31.80 6.28
N GLU A 37 13.71 33.11 6.25
CA GLU A 37 12.43 33.69 6.67
C GLU A 37 11.28 33.20 5.78
N VAL A 38 11.45 33.22 4.45
CA VAL A 38 10.45 32.69 3.50
C VAL A 38 10.17 31.22 3.77
N LEU A 39 11.20 30.42 4.03
CA LEU A 39 11.03 28.99 4.33
C LEU A 39 10.20 28.75 5.60
N ARG A 40 10.06 29.70 6.51
CA ARG A 40 9.20 29.53 7.71
C ARG A 40 7.72 29.43 7.37
N TYR A 41 7.30 30.06 6.29
CA TYR A 41 5.90 30.21 5.91
C TYR A 41 5.46 29.23 4.82
N VAL A 42 6.40 28.54 4.16
CA VAL A 42 6.04 27.59 3.10
C VAL A 42 5.54 26.27 3.69
N ASN A 43 4.58 25.63 3.04
CA ASN A 43 4.10 24.32 3.47
C ASN A 43 5.10 23.19 3.12
N LEU A 44 4.84 21.98 3.63
CA LEU A 44 5.70 20.81 3.43
C LEU A 44 5.87 20.43 1.96
N TYR A 45 4.87 20.67 1.10
CA TYR A 45 4.99 20.42 -0.34
C TYR A 45 6.10 21.27 -0.97
N VAL A 46 6.17 22.55 -0.64
CA VAL A 46 7.22 23.43 -1.14
C VAL A 46 8.58 23.07 -0.52
N LEU A 47 8.63 22.72 0.77
CA LEU A 47 9.87 22.22 1.38
C LEU A 47 10.38 20.96 0.67
N HIS A 48 9.50 20.01 0.36
CA HIS A 48 9.84 18.80 -0.39
C HIS A 48 10.37 19.12 -1.80
N ALA A 49 9.70 20.03 -2.53
CA ALA A 49 10.19 20.47 -3.84
C ALA A 49 11.56 21.17 -3.80
N LEU A 50 11.88 21.84 -2.68
CA LEU A 50 13.18 22.46 -2.44
C LEU A 50 14.23 21.46 -1.95
N ASP A 51 13.82 20.36 -1.30
CA ASP A 51 14.71 19.29 -0.86
C ASP A 51 15.45 18.61 -2.02
N GLU A 52 14.73 18.42 -3.13
CA GLU A 52 15.29 17.91 -4.40
C GLU A 52 16.25 18.91 -5.08
N CYS A 53 16.30 20.16 -4.63
CA CYS A 53 17.20 21.15 -5.18
C CYS A 53 18.59 21.05 -4.52
N PRO A 54 19.68 20.81 -5.28
CA PRO A 54 21.03 20.65 -4.72
C PRO A 54 21.49 21.82 -3.83
N PHE A 55 20.95 23.02 -4.06
CA PHE A 55 21.32 24.23 -3.34
C PHE A 55 20.38 24.60 -2.18
N ALA A 56 19.11 24.18 -2.21
CA ALA A 56 18.13 24.51 -1.17
C ALA A 56 17.80 23.34 -0.25
N GLY A 57 18.18 22.10 -0.60
CA GLY A 57 17.71 20.96 0.17
C GLY A 57 18.22 20.92 1.60
N GLU A 58 19.47 21.33 1.84
CA GLU A 58 19.96 21.47 3.21
C GLU A 58 19.15 22.51 4.02
N MET A 59 18.74 23.61 3.39
CA MET A 59 17.91 24.62 4.04
C MET A 59 16.50 24.11 4.32
N ALA A 60 15.89 23.38 3.37
CA ALA A 60 14.58 22.77 3.53
C ALA A 60 14.57 21.75 4.68
N ARG A 61 15.58 20.87 4.76
CA ARG A 61 15.75 19.90 5.86
C ARG A 61 15.99 20.58 7.21
N LYS A 62 16.82 21.62 7.24
CA LYS A 62 17.05 22.42 8.45
C LYS A 62 15.76 23.08 8.93
N GLU A 63 14.95 23.61 8.02
CA GLU A 63 13.68 24.23 8.39
C GLU A 63 12.65 23.21 8.87
N LEU A 64 12.50 22.06 8.21
CA LEU A 64 11.62 21.00 8.71
C LEU A 64 12.03 20.55 10.11
N ARG A 65 13.33 20.33 10.34
CA ARG A 65 13.86 19.99 11.67
C ARG A 65 13.61 21.11 12.68
N ARG A 66 13.74 22.38 12.28
CA ARG A 66 13.45 23.55 13.13
C ARG A 66 11.98 23.56 13.55
N ARG A 67 11.05 23.22 12.68
CA ARG A 67 9.61 23.13 13.00
C ARG A 67 9.32 22.03 14.02
N ILE A 68 9.84 20.83 13.78
CA ILE A 68 9.75 19.71 14.73
C ILE A 68 10.34 20.13 16.09
N GLU A 69 11.48 20.81 16.07
CA GLU A 69 12.13 21.36 17.25
C GLU A 69 11.28 22.36 18.02
N ILE A 70 10.63 23.30 17.32
CA ILE A 70 9.73 24.28 17.94
C ILE A 70 8.57 23.58 18.62
N VAL A 71 7.88 22.66 17.91
CA VAL A 71 6.76 21.90 18.46
C VAL A 71 7.20 21.14 19.70
N LEU A 72 8.27 20.33 19.63
CA LEU A 72 8.73 19.57 20.79
C LEU A 72 9.19 20.46 21.96
N ARG A 73 9.79 21.62 21.69
CA ARG A 73 10.20 22.58 22.72
C ARG A 73 9.02 23.24 23.43
N CYS A 74 7.89 23.49 22.75
CA CYS A 74 6.67 23.97 23.40
C CYS A 74 6.19 23.00 24.49
N PHE A 75 6.50 21.71 24.33
CA PHE A 75 6.21 20.65 25.29
C PHE A 75 7.44 20.30 26.14
N SER A 76 8.47 21.15 26.21
CA SER A 76 9.81 20.90 26.80
C SER A 76 10.35 19.47 26.62
N LEU A 77 10.12 18.87 25.45
CA LEU A 77 10.63 17.55 25.09
C LEU A 77 12.02 17.70 24.44
N PRO A 78 13.08 17.05 24.97
CA PRO A 78 14.40 17.09 24.36
C PRO A 78 14.43 16.38 23.00
N ILE A 79 14.53 17.16 21.92
CA ILE A 79 14.38 16.72 20.52
C ILE A 79 15.18 15.46 20.19
N SER A 80 16.49 15.45 20.48
CA SER A 80 17.36 14.32 20.15
C SER A 80 16.96 13.04 20.89
N SER A 81 16.49 13.16 22.13
CA SER A 81 16.03 12.01 22.93
C SER A 81 14.67 11.53 22.45
N THR A 82 13.75 12.46 22.17
CA THR A 82 12.39 12.17 21.69
C THR A 82 12.42 11.51 20.31
N LEU A 83 13.09 12.10 19.32
CA LEU A 83 13.17 11.53 17.97
C LEU A 83 13.89 10.18 17.94
N ARG A 84 14.97 10.01 18.73
CA ARG A 84 15.63 8.72 18.88
C ARG A 84 14.68 7.67 19.46
N ARG A 85 13.86 8.07 20.44
CA ARG A 85 12.87 7.17 21.04
C ARG A 85 11.77 6.81 20.05
N MET A 86 11.24 7.80 19.32
CA MET A 86 10.27 7.61 18.26
C MET A 86 10.76 6.61 17.22
N ARG A 87 12.00 6.75 16.74
CA ARG A 87 12.61 5.81 15.80
C ARG A 87 12.75 4.39 16.37
N ARG A 88 13.26 4.29 17.59
CA ARG A 88 13.53 2.99 18.24
C ARG A 88 12.26 2.21 18.56
N ASP A 89 11.22 2.91 19.00
CA ASP A 89 9.96 2.31 19.46
C ASP A 89 8.86 2.37 18.38
N ASN A 90 9.20 2.86 17.18
CA ASN A 90 8.30 3.12 16.06
C ASN A 90 7.06 3.95 16.45
N VAL A 91 7.27 4.98 17.27
CA VAL A 91 6.23 5.93 17.67
C VAL A 91 6.20 7.09 16.68
N ILE A 92 4.99 7.52 16.30
CA ILE A 92 4.77 8.69 15.45
C ILE A 92 4.06 9.79 16.23
N LEU A 93 4.27 11.04 15.83
CA LEU A 93 3.55 12.22 16.29
C LEU A 93 2.48 12.56 15.26
N GLY A 94 1.21 12.66 15.64
CA GLY A 94 0.11 12.98 14.72
C GLY A 94 -0.71 14.20 15.13
N GLY A 95 -1.96 14.24 14.69
CA GLY A 95 -2.94 15.27 15.05
C GLY A 95 -2.55 16.69 14.62
N PHE A 96 -2.99 17.68 15.40
CA PHE A 96 -2.73 19.10 15.12
C PHE A 96 -1.26 19.48 15.19
N ALA A 97 -0.46 18.80 16.03
CA ALA A 97 0.97 19.04 16.11
C ALA A 97 1.70 18.66 14.80
N ALA A 98 1.30 17.54 14.19
CA ALA A 98 1.81 17.17 12.87
C ALA A 98 1.32 18.14 11.78
N LEU A 99 0.06 18.59 11.87
CA LEU A 99 -0.49 19.60 10.96
C LEU A 99 0.32 20.91 11.01
N GLU A 100 0.66 21.43 12.19
CA GLU A 100 1.45 22.67 12.33
C GLU A 100 2.86 22.52 11.73
N ILE A 101 3.45 21.32 11.77
CA ILE A 101 4.75 21.07 11.14
C ILE A 101 4.62 21.06 9.61
N VAL A 102 3.55 20.42 9.11
CA VAL A 102 3.24 20.26 7.69
C VAL A 102 2.82 21.59 7.05
N MET A 103 2.01 22.37 7.76
CA MET A 103 1.48 23.66 7.37
C MET A 103 1.55 24.62 8.57
N PRO A 104 2.60 25.44 8.65
CA PRO A 104 2.81 26.35 9.77
C PRO A 104 1.73 27.44 9.79
N GLU A 105 1.56 28.08 10.95
CA GLU A 105 0.55 29.12 11.23
C GLU A 105 -0.88 28.59 11.42
N THR A 106 -1.04 27.28 11.64
CA THR A 106 -2.29 26.75 12.20
C THR A 106 -2.41 27.01 13.70
N GLY A 107 -1.38 27.48 14.39
CA GLY A 107 -1.50 28.33 15.59
C GLY A 107 -2.01 27.68 16.89
N ASP A 108 -2.50 26.45 16.87
CA ASP A 108 -2.98 25.75 18.06
C ASP A 108 -2.29 24.40 18.25
N ILE A 109 -1.31 24.39 19.17
CA ILE A 109 -0.67 23.18 19.69
C ILE A 109 -0.92 23.09 21.19
N SER A 110 -2.19 23.07 21.59
CA SER A 110 -2.61 22.90 22.99
C SER A 110 -2.30 21.50 23.56
N SER A 111 -2.21 20.47 22.70
CA SER A 111 -1.89 19.09 23.06
C SER A 111 -0.94 18.45 22.04
N LEU A 112 -0.21 17.42 22.46
CA LEU A 112 0.66 16.63 21.61
C LEU A 112 0.21 15.16 21.62
N GLU A 113 0.00 14.58 20.45
CA GLU A 113 -0.53 13.22 20.31
C GLU A 113 0.51 12.29 19.68
N PHE A 114 0.92 11.29 20.45
CA PHE A 114 1.80 10.23 19.97
C PHE A 114 1.00 8.95 19.75
N PHE A 115 1.30 8.26 18.65
CA PHE A 115 0.74 6.96 18.34
C PHE A 115 1.84 5.91 18.40
N ALA A 116 1.67 4.92 19.28
CA ALA A 116 2.65 3.86 19.53
C ALA A 116 2.12 2.50 19.03
N PRO A 117 2.98 1.62 18.53
CA PRO A 117 2.60 0.23 18.24
C PRO A 117 2.14 -0.51 19.49
N HIS A 118 1.37 -1.57 19.30
CA HIS A 118 0.93 -2.45 20.37
C HIS A 118 2.11 -2.93 21.23
N GLY A 119 2.03 -2.72 22.55
CA GLY A 119 3.04 -3.12 23.52
C GLY A 119 4.25 -2.17 23.61
N LYS A 120 4.24 -1.02 22.91
CA LYS A 120 5.32 -0.03 22.94
C LYS A 120 4.97 1.26 23.68
N SER A 121 3.69 1.50 23.95
CA SER A 121 3.21 2.73 24.61
C SER A 121 3.84 2.93 26.00
N ALA A 122 3.85 1.90 26.85
CA ALA A 122 4.36 1.96 28.23
C ALA A 122 5.82 2.44 28.30
N GLN A 123 6.65 1.91 27.40
CA GLN A 123 8.06 2.28 27.28
C GLN A 123 8.22 3.77 26.91
N PHE A 124 7.37 4.27 26.01
CA PHE A 124 7.38 5.67 25.60
C PHE A 124 6.85 6.59 26.71
N ILE A 125 5.78 6.17 27.40
CA ILE A 125 5.21 6.87 28.57
C ILE A 125 6.25 7.01 29.69
N ASP A 126 7.01 5.95 30.00
CA ASP A 126 8.06 6.02 31.01
C ASP A 126 9.15 7.03 30.63
N MET A 127 9.48 7.14 29.34
CA MET A 127 10.38 8.18 28.84
C MET A 127 9.80 9.58 29.08
N LEU A 128 8.53 9.81 28.77
CA LEU A 128 7.86 11.08 29.05
C LEU A 128 7.86 11.42 30.55
N ARG A 129 7.65 10.43 31.43
CA ARG A 129 7.73 10.61 32.89
C ARG A 129 9.10 11.12 33.35
N THR A 130 10.19 10.69 32.70
CA THR A 130 11.53 11.24 33.00
C THR A 130 11.68 12.72 32.64
N PHE A 131 10.78 13.26 31.82
CA PHE A 131 10.70 14.69 31.46
C PHE A 131 9.69 15.46 32.31
N GLY A 132 9.23 14.89 33.43
CA GLY A 132 8.37 15.55 34.40
C GLY A 132 6.88 15.43 34.10
N TYR A 133 6.49 14.64 33.10
CA TYR A 133 5.09 14.32 32.84
C TYR A 133 4.55 13.34 33.87
N GLN A 134 3.31 13.56 34.30
CA GLN A 134 2.57 12.73 35.25
C GLN A 134 1.25 12.32 34.61
N ASN A 135 0.70 11.17 34.99
CA ASN A 135 -0.65 10.82 34.56
C ASN A 135 -1.59 11.94 35.04
N VAL A 136 -2.50 12.36 34.17
CA VAL A 136 -3.63 13.17 34.64
C VAL A 136 -4.40 12.28 35.61
N ASP A 137 -4.59 12.75 36.84
CA ASP A 137 -5.42 12.09 37.84
C ASP A 137 -6.79 12.74 37.69
N ASP A 138 -7.64 12.14 36.86
CA ASP A 138 -8.93 12.70 36.41
C ASP A 138 -9.91 12.93 37.58
N GLY A 139 -9.54 12.54 38.81
CA GLY A 139 -10.41 12.60 39.99
C GLY A 139 -11.50 11.52 39.99
N ASN A 140 -11.77 10.90 38.84
CA ASN A 140 -12.54 9.69 38.70
C ASN A 140 -11.58 8.49 38.74
N GLY A 141 -11.16 8.09 39.95
CA GLY A 141 -10.26 6.94 40.16
C GLY A 141 -10.77 5.58 39.67
N ASP A 142 -11.91 5.54 38.97
CA ASP A 142 -12.54 4.38 38.34
C ASP A 142 -12.86 4.59 36.84
N ASP A 143 -12.63 5.78 36.26
CA ASP A 143 -12.83 6.05 34.82
C ASP A 143 -11.50 6.09 34.03
N VAL A 144 -10.54 5.23 34.40
CA VAL A 144 -9.84 4.55 33.32
C VAL A 144 -10.94 3.74 32.67
N LEU A 145 -11.64 4.31 31.67
CA LEU A 145 -12.60 3.58 30.85
C LEU A 145 -11.96 2.23 30.62
N ASP A 146 -12.55 1.20 31.22
CA ASP A 146 -11.94 -0.12 31.21
C ASP A 146 -11.59 -0.36 29.75
N PRO A 147 -10.34 -0.69 29.37
CA PRO A 147 -10.03 -0.99 27.97
C PRO A 147 -10.98 -2.05 27.37
N TYR A 148 -11.78 -2.73 28.20
CA TYR A 148 -12.90 -3.58 27.82
C TYR A 148 -14.26 -2.87 27.54
N ASP A 149 -14.51 -1.65 28.04
CA ASP A 149 -15.76 -0.88 27.84
C ASP A 149 -15.68 0.10 26.66
N MET A 150 -14.48 0.49 26.24
CA MET A 150 -14.27 1.07 24.92
C MET A 150 -14.21 -0.09 23.92
N PRO A 151 -15.20 -0.24 23.00
CA PRO A 151 -15.08 -1.19 21.92
C PRO A 151 -13.71 -0.99 21.26
N MET A 152 -12.80 -1.99 21.33
CA MET A 152 -11.49 -2.05 20.62
C MET A 152 -11.63 -2.02 19.07
N PHE A 153 -12.70 -1.44 18.59
CA PHE A 153 -13.02 -1.24 17.21
C PHE A 153 -12.13 -0.11 16.69
N HIS A 154 -11.73 -0.22 15.43
CA HIS A 154 -11.02 0.84 14.73
C HIS A 154 -9.54 0.99 15.09
N GLY A 155 -8.88 -0.04 15.62
CA GLY A 155 -7.41 -0.03 15.62
C GLY A 155 -6.72 0.81 16.70
N ILE A 156 -7.52 1.52 17.51
CA ILE A 156 -7.14 2.30 18.68
C ILE A 156 -7.19 1.36 19.90
N GLY A 157 -6.06 1.22 20.57
CA GLY A 157 -5.90 0.51 21.84
C GLY A 157 -5.94 1.48 23.03
N PRO A 158 -5.38 1.08 24.18
CA PRO A 158 -5.32 1.94 25.36
C PRO A 158 -4.59 3.25 25.06
N TRP A 159 -5.06 4.34 25.65
CA TRP A 159 -4.38 5.62 25.58
C TRP A 159 -4.07 6.14 27.00
N THR A 160 -3.09 7.02 27.12
CA THR A 160 -2.69 7.61 28.39
C THR A 160 -2.48 9.10 28.20
N ARG A 161 -3.24 9.91 28.93
CA ARG A 161 -3.03 11.35 29.03
C ARG A 161 -2.04 11.66 30.13
N LEU A 162 -1.04 12.45 29.79
CA LEU A 162 0.01 12.90 30.67
C LEU A 162 0.01 14.42 30.69
N THR A 163 0.11 15.01 31.87
CA THR A 163 0.26 16.46 32.04
C THR A 163 1.56 16.77 32.76
N ARG A 164 2.14 17.94 32.49
CA ARG A 164 3.27 18.46 33.25
C ARG A 164 2.82 19.65 34.09
N GLY A 165 3.52 19.94 35.18
CA GLY A 165 3.16 21.00 36.13
C GLY A 165 3.05 22.42 35.57
N ASP A 166 3.41 22.65 34.31
CA ASP A 166 3.19 23.89 33.55
C ASP A 166 1.91 23.86 32.68
N GLY A 167 1.06 22.84 32.83
CA GLY A 167 -0.25 22.73 32.19
C GLY A 167 -0.23 22.23 30.76
N VAL A 168 0.89 21.66 30.31
CA VAL A 168 1.05 21.14 28.96
C VAL A 168 0.73 19.65 28.92
N ASP A 169 -0.11 19.24 27.97
CA ASP A 169 -0.64 17.87 27.90
C ASP A 169 -0.07 17.08 26.73
N VAL A 170 0.26 15.82 26.98
CA VAL A 170 0.69 14.83 25.98
C VAL A 170 -0.22 13.61 26.09
N THR A 171 -0.78 13.18 24.96
CA THR A 171 -1.54 11.94 24.86
C THR A 171 -0.70 10.90 24.13
N VAL A 172 -0.61 9.69 24.68
CA VAL A 172 -0.01 8.53 24.00
C VAL A 172 -1.11 7.52 23.72
N VAL A 173 -1.41 7.30 22.46
CA VAL A 173 -2.39 6.33 21.98
C VAL A 173 -1.66 5.06 21.53
N GLU A 174 -1.99 3.92 22.11
CA GLU A 174 -1.49 2.63 21.64
C GLU A 174 -2.34 2.14 20.47
N SER A 175 -1.73 1.61 19.42
CA SER A 175 -2.46 0.85 18.40
C SER A 175 -2.74 -0.56 18.90
N VAL A 176 -3.88 -1.13 18.48
CA VAL A 176 -4.13 -2.58 18.65
C VAL A 176 -3.24 -3.44 17.74
N SER A 177 -2.50 -2.81 16.82
CA SER A 177 -1.62 -3.47 15.85
C SER A 177 -0.15 -3.11 16.06
N LEU A 178 0.75 -3.81 15.37
CA LEU A 178 2.18 -3.46 15.34
C LEU A 178 2.46 -2.18 14.53
N SER A 179 1.46 -1.61 13.85
CA SER A 179 1.58 -0.34 13.13
C SER A 179 1.01 0.80 13.97
N PRO A 180 1.78 1.89 14.19
CA PRO A 180 1.28 3.07 14.88
C PRO A 180 0.31 3.89 14.02
N LEU A 181 0.14 3.54 12.74
CA LEU A 181 -0.66 4.31 11.78
C LEU A 181 -2.16 4.03 11.88
N LEU A 182 -2.55 2.86 12.39
CA LEU A 182 -3.95 2.49 12.37
C LEU A 182 -4.85 3.49 13.13
N PRO A 183 -4.48 3.95 14.35
CA PRO A 183 -5.22 4.98 15.06
C PRO A 183 -5.35 6.31 14.31
N ILE A 184 -4.32 6.73 13.57
CA ILE A 184 -4.30 8.05 12.93
C ILE A 184 -5.33 8.19 11.80
N LEU A 185 -5.79 7.06 11.25
CA LEU A 185 -6.84 7.05 10.24
C LEU A 185 -8.22 7.40 10.80
N PHE A 186 -8.34 7.45 12.12
CA PHE A 186 -9.55 7.78 12.86
C PHE A 186 -9.50 9.20 13.44
N GLU A 187 -8.54 10.00 13.01
CA GLU A 187 -8.54 11.45 13.25
C GLU A 187 -9.85 12.10 12.76
N PRO A 188 -10.38 13.12 13.46
CA PRO A 188 -11.67 13.74 13.12
C PRO A 188 -11.73 14.40 11.75
N SER A 189 -10.59 14.68 11.11
CA SER A 189 -10.52 15.24 9.76
C SER A 189 -9.34 14.70 8.98
N THR A 190 -9.51 14.58 7.65
CA THR A 190 -8.41 14.27 6.73
C THR A 190 -7.25 15.25 6.84
N VAL A 191 -7.52 16.48 7.25
CA VAL A 191 -6.50 17.51 7.46
C VAL A 191 -5.56 17.15 8.61
N THR A 192 -6.04 16.45 9.65
CA THR A 192 -5.22 16.06 10.81
C THR A 192 -4.58 14.68 10.67
N VAL A 193 -4.88 13.94 9.59
CA VAL A 193 -4.20 12.68 9.22
C VAL A 193 -2.82 12.97 8.60
N ASN A 194 -1.94 13.63 9.35
CA ASN A 194 -0.53 13.78 9.01
C ASN A 194 0.29 13.26 10.18
N PHE A 195 1.52 12.82 9.93
CA PHE A 195 2.36 12.36 11.02
C PHE A 195 3.84 12.63 10.81
N ILE A 196 4.55 12.71 11.92
CA ILE A 196 6.00 12.87 12.00
C ILE A 196 6.57 11.61 12.64
N THR A 197 7.54 10.98 11.99
CA THR A 197 8.26 9.83 12.51
C THR A 197 9.57 10.29 13.17
N GLY A 198 10.31 9.36 13.78
CA GLY A 198 11.68 9.65 14.25
C GLY A 198 12.67 9.94 13.11
N GLU A 199 12.23 9.81 11.86
CA GLU A 199 13.00 10.06 10.66
C GLU A 199 12.36 11.18 9.85
N GLY A 200 11.05 11.34 9.80
CA GLY A 200 10.47 12.16 8.75
C GLY A 200 9.14 12.80 9.00
N ALA A 201 8.62 13.44 7.96
CA ALA A 201 7.28 14.01 7.94
C ALA A 201 6.46 13.41 6.79
N VAL A 202 5.20 13.13 7.07
CA VAL A 202 4.25 12.55 6.12
C VAL A 202 2.97 13.35 6.11
N CYS A 203 2.58 13.81 4.91
CA CYS A 203 1.28 14.43 4.66
C CYS A 203 0.45 13.50 3.77
N VAL A 204 -0.60 12.91 4.35
CA VAL A 204 -1.39 11.86 3.68
C VAL A 204 -2.32 12.46 2.62
N TYR A 205 -2.87 13.65 2.89
CA TYR A 205 -3.83 14.33 2.02
C TYR A 205 -3.30 15.68 1.53
N ALA A 206 -2.09 15.70 0.97
CA ALA A 206 -1.41 16.90 0.50
C ALA A 206 -2.31 17.85 -0.32
N GLY A 207 -3.08 17.31 -1.27
CA GLY A 207 -3.99 18.12 -2.10
C GLY A 207 -5.11 18.79 -1.31
N LEU A 208 -5.64 18.16 -0.27
CA LEU A 208 -6.68 18.76 0.58
C LEU A 208 -6.03 19.72 1.59
N THR A 209 -5.05 19.24 2.35
CA THR A 209 -4.36 19.98 3.40
C THR A 209 -3.75 21.28 2.88
N PHE A 210 -3.02 21.26 1.76
CA PHE A 210 -2.36 22.46 1.23
C PHE A 210 -3.30 23.43 0.51
N ASN A 211 -4.52 23.00 0.19
CA ASN A 211 -5.58 23.89 -0.28
C ASN A 211 -6.50 24.35 0.86
N GLN A 212 -6.12 24.11 2.13
CA GLN A 212 -6.92 24.42 3.31
C GLN A 212 -8.33 23.82 3.24
N ARG A 213 -8.43 22.58 2.75
CA ARG A 213 -9.69 21.84 2.66
C ARG A 213 -9.55 20.49 3.32
N GLY A 214 -10.66 19.94 3.79
CA GLY A 214 -10.69 18.64 4.45
C GLY A 214 -12.06 18.00 4.43
N PHE A 215 -12.11 16.69 4.66
CA PHE A 215 -13.35 16.02 5.02
C PHE A 215 -13.37 15.77 6.52
N LEU A 216 -14.55 15.88 7.12
CA LEU A 216 -14.79 15.35 8.47
C LEU A 216 -14.87 13.82 8.42
N ASN A 217 -14.31 13.17 9.42
CA ASN A 217 -14.30 11.73 9.55
C ASN A 217 -15.52 11.26 10.35
N TYR A 218 -16.46 10.62 9.66
CA TYR A 218 -17.72 10.12 10.25
C TYR A 218 -17.62 8.66 10.70
N THR A 219 -16.42 8.13 10.93
CA THR A 219 -16.28 6.82 11.57
C THR A 219 -16.90 6.84 12.95
N ALA A 220 -17.50 5.71 13.35
CA ALA A 220 -18.08 5.52 14.68
C ALA A 220 -17.07 5.70 15.83
N ALA A 221 -15.76 5.66 15.53
CA ALA A 221 -14.67 5.93 16.47
C ALA A 221 -14.59 7.39 16.94
N VAL A 222 -15.12 8.35 16.18
CA VAL A 222 -15.07 9.77 16.51
C VAL A 222 -16.46 10.20 16.97
N SER A 223 -16.53 10.80 18.16
CA SER A 223 -17.79 11.35 18.67
C SER A 223 -18.25 12.56 17.87
N ASP A 224 -19.55 12.89 17.94
CA ASP A 224 -20.06 14.13 17.33
C ASP A 224 -19.41 15.37 17.95
N GLU A 225 -19.15 15.35 19.26
CA GLU A 225 -18.49 16.45 19.98
C GLU A 225 -17.05 16.67 19.50
N GLU A 226 -16.27 15.59 19.32
CA GLU A 226 -14.91 15.69 18.77
C GLU A 226 -14.90 16.18 17.32
N ARG A 227 -15.87 15.74 16.50
CA ARG A 227 -16.04 16.24 15.13
C ARG A 227 -16.36 17.73 15.11
N GLU A 228 -17.30 18.18 15.93
CA GLU A 228 -17.68 19.58 16.03
C GLU A 228 -16.52 20.44 16.53
N ALA A 229 -15.81 19.99 17.57
CA ALA A 229 -14.63 20.67 18.10
C ALA A 229 -13.51 20.76 17.05
N ALA A 230 -13.23 19.67 16.34
CA ALA A 230 -12.25 19.68 15.25
C ALA A 230 -12.67 20.60 14.10
N SER A 231 -13.97 20.62 13.77
CA SER A 231 -14.53 21.48 12.73
C SER A 231 -14.42 22.96 13.08
N GLU A 232 -14.81 23.33 14.29
CA GLU A 232 -14.66 24.70 14.80
C GLU A 232 -13.19 25.11 14.79
N ARG A 233 -12.32 24.28 15.37
CA ARG A 233 -10.88 24.54 15.46
C ARG A 233 -10.24 24.72 14.08
N LEU A 234 -10.46 23.79 13.16
CA LEU A 234 -9.93 23.88 11.78
C LEU A 234 -10.52 25.09 11.03
N GLY A 235 -11.79 25.41 11.25
CA GLY A 235 -12.43 26.61 10.71
C GLY A 235 -11.77 27.91 11.17
N THR A 236 -11.34 27.99 12.43
CA THR A 236 -10.59 29.17 12.94
C THR A 236 -9.22 29.35 12.27
N HIS A 237 -8.67 28.30 11.67
CA HIS A 237 -7.41 28.30 10.93
C HIS A 237 -7.60 28.39 9.41
N GLY A 238 -8.81 28.75 8.97
CA GLY A 238 -9.12 29.00 7.56
C GLY A 238 -9.38 27.73 6.75
N PHE A 239 -9.50 26.56 7.39
CA PHE A 239 -9.88 25.35 6.67
C PHE A 239 -11.37 25.33 6.37
N GLU A 240 -11.70 25.02 5.12
CA GLU A 240 -13.04 24.65 4.72
C GLU A 240 -13.20 23.13 4.88
N LEU A 241 -13.96 22.73 5.89
CA LEU A 241 -14.33 21.34 6.08
C LEU A 241 -15.61 21.03 5.32
N LEU A 242 -15.47 20.13 4.36
CA LEU A 242 -16.58 19.55 3.65
C LEU A 242 -17.25 18.56 4.61
N ALA A 243 -18.55 18.78 4.87
CA ALA A 243 -19.41 17.75 5.45
C ALA A 243 -19.24 16.47 4.61
N SER A 244 -19.43 15.30 5.24
CA SER A 244 -19.14 13.98 4.66
C SER A 244 -19.40 13.88 3.15
N CYS A 245 -18.75 12.95 2.46
CA CYS A 245 -19.04 12.68 1.04
C CYS A 245 -20.55 12.56 0.69
N GLU A 246 -21.43 12.31 1.67
CA GLU A 246 -22.90 12.31 1.53
C GLU A 246 -23.53 13.70 1.35
N ALA A 247 -23.07 14.73 2.07
CA ALA A 247 -23.57 16.10 1.91
C ALA A 247 -23.30 16.63 0.49
N LEU A 248 -22.20 16.16 -0.14
CA LEU A 248 -21.81 16.44 -1.53
C LEU A 248 -22.61 15.66 -2.57
N HIS A 249 -23.34 14.61 -2.19
CA HIS A 249 -24.31 13.94 -3.06
C HIS A 249 -25.73 14.51 -2.89
N ALA A 250 -26.05 15.07 -1.72
CA ALA A 250 -27.34 15.70 -1.45
C ALA A 250 -27.41 17.17 -1.90
N HIS A 251 -26.28 17.88 -1.95
CA HIS A 251 -26.16 19.24 -2.47
C HIS A 251 -25.43 19.26 -3.81
N ASP A 252 -26.11 19.84 -4.81
CA ASP A 252 -25.65 20.25 -6.15
C ASP A 252 -24.66 19.32 -6.88
N VAL A 253 -25.12 18.71 -7.98
CA VAL A 253 -24.33 17.80 -8.84
C VAL A 253 -23.03 18.45 -9.32
N GLU A 254 -23.00 19.77 -9.50
CA GLU A 254 -21.80 20.53 -9.85
C GLU A 254 -20.73 20.56 -8.73
N GLN A 255 -21.14 20.67 -7.45
CA GLN A 255 -20.19 20.64 -6.33
C GLN A 255 -19.66 19.22 -6.08
N GLY A 256 -20.52 18.22 -6.21
CA GLY A 256 -20.14 16.80 -6.16
C GLY A 256 -19.16 16.41 -7.28
N GLU A 257 -19.35 16.90 -8.51
CA GLU A 257 -18.38 16.72 -9.60
C GLU A 257 -17.09 17.51 -9.39
N THR A 258 -17.14 18.73 -8.84
CA THR A 258 -15.95 19.54 -8.55
C THR A 258 -15.09 18.87 -7.48
N VAL A 259 -15.67 18.35 -6.40
CA VAL A 259 -14.92 17.63 -5.36
C VAL A 259 -14.43 16.28 -5.87
N ARG A 260 -15.21 15.58 -6.70
CA ARG A 260 -14.76 14.35 -7.37
C ARG A 260 -13.60 14.62 -8.34
N GLN A 261 -13.65 15.73 -9.07
CA GLN A 261 -12.59 16.22 -9.95
C GLN A 261 -11.36 16.66 -9.13
N GLU A 262 -11.51 17.30 -7.98
CA GLU A 262 -10.40 17.69 -7.11
C GLU A 262 -9.72 16.48 -6.46
N CYS A 263 -10.51 15.50 -6.02
CA CYS A 263 -10.01 14.18 -5.59
C CYS A 263 -9.37 13.39 -6.75
N GLN A 264 -9.76 13.63 -8.00
CA GLN A 264 -9.15 13.07 -9.22
C GLN A 264 -7.97 13.89 -9.76
N HIS A 265 -7.86 15.18 -9.42
CA HIS A 265 -6.81 16.12 -9.86
C HIS A 265 -5.62 16.21 -8.89
N VAL A 266 -5.61 15.42 -7.81
CA VAL A 266 -4.40 15.11 -7.04
C VAL A 266 -3.47 14.28 -7.94
N PHE A 267 -2.67 14.98 -8.75
CA PHE A 267 -1.76 14.53 -9.81
C PHE A 267 -1.52 13.01 -9.99
N THR A 268 -1.95 12.49 -11.13
CA THR A 268 -1.25 11.41 -11.86
C THR A 268 -0.17 12.02 -12.75
N ARG A 269 1.10 11.65 -12.51
CA ARG A 269 2.17 11.60 -13.51
C ARG A 269 2.79 10.18 -13.47
N PRO A 270 3.44 9.73 -14.56
CA PRO A 270 3.48 8.31 -14.94
C PRO A 270 4.33 7.36 -14.09
N ASP A 271 5.00 7.81 -13.02
CA ASP A 271 6.07 7.06 -12.36
C ASP A 271 5.77 6.59 -10.92
N ASN A 272 4.53 6.74 -10.43
CA ASN A 272 3.97 6.06 -9.23
C ASN A 272 4.97 5.79 -8.07
N SER A 273 4.97 6.69 -7.08
CA SER A 273 5.64 6.68 -5.76
C SER A 273 7.10 7.20 -5.70
N VAL A 274 7.38 8.01 -4.68
CA VAL A 274 8.73 8.41 -4.26
C VAL A 274 8.91 7.99 -2.80
N SER A 275 9.69 6.94 -2.58
CA SER A 275 10.35 6.68 -1.31
C SER A 275 11.81 7.04 -1.50
N MET A 276 12.34 7.91 -0.64
CA MET A 276 13.75 8.28 -0.62
C MET A 276 14.34 7.85 0.71
N SER A 277 15.51 7.21 0.67
CA SER A 277 16.33 6.90 1.83
C SER A 277 17.44 7.94 1.94
N PHE A 278 17.66 8.46 3.15
CA PHE A 278 18.51 9.64 3.37
C PHE A 278 19.85 9.23 3.98
N VAL A 279 20.93 9.73 3.39
CA VAL A 279 22.31 9.47 3.87
C VAL A 279 22.63 10.24 5.17
N ASP A 280 21.77 11.15 5.64
CA ASP A 280 21.99 11.94 6.87
C ASP A 280 20.76 12.06 7.82
N GLY A 281 19.83 11.10 7.75
CA GLY A 281 18.96 10.77 8.89
C GLY A 281 17.65 11.55 9.10
N PHE A 282 17.05 12.14 8.05
CA PHE A 282 15.65 12.58 8.08
C PHE A 282 14.91 12.34 6.75
N ASP A 283 13.81 11.58 6.73
CA ASP A 283 13.01 11.21 5.55
C ASP A 283 11.78 12.13 5.30
N VAL A 284 11.29 12.29 4.06
CA VAL A 284 10.00 12.99 3.79
C VAL A 284 9.21 12.17 2.78
N VAL A 285 7.98 11.79 3.13
CA VAL A 285 7.12 10.96 2.26
C VAL A 285 5.80 11.69 2.00
N LEU A 286 5.50 11.94 0.72
CA LEU A 286 4.18 12.42 0.29
C LEU A 286 3.44 11.24 -0.34
N TYR A 287 2.30 10.82 0.24
CA TYR A 287 1.48 9.75 -0.35
C TYR A 287 0.56 10.35 -1.41
N PRO A 288 0.66 9.94 -2.69
CA PRO A 288 -0.14 10.53 -3.76
C PRO A 288 -1.55 9.93 -3.90
N SER A 289 -1.88 8.86 -3.16
CA SER A 289 -3.18 8.18 -3.32
C SER A 289 -3.55 7.32 -2.12
N VAL A 290 -4.37 7.88 -1.21
CA VAL A 290 -5.19 7.07 -0.29
C VAL A 290 -6.61 7.04 -0.85
N SER A 291 -7.08 5.84 -1.20
CA SER A 291 -8.44 5.65 -1.68
C SER A 291 -9.40 5.47 -0.50
N TRP A 292 -10.39 6.34 -0.40
CA TRP A 292 -11.48 6.24 0.56
C TRP A 292 -12.60 5.36 0.01
N ARG A 293 -13.29 4.64 0.91
CA ARG A 293 -14.56 4.00 0.57
C ARG A 293 -15.59 4.26 1.65
N LEU A 294 -16.76 4.71 1.22
CA LEU A 294 -17.96 4.73 2.05
C LEU A 294 -18.43 3.27 2.21
N GLY A 295 -18.40 2.77 3.45
CA GLY A 295 -18.93 1.45 3.80
C GLY A 295 -20.31 1.61 4.43
N TYR A 296 -21.25 0.75 4.03
CA TYR A 296 -22.55 0.65 4.69
C TYR A 296 -22.45 -0.44 5.76
N TYR A 297 -22.69 -0.09 7.02
CA TYR A 297 -22.86 -1.06 8.10
C TYR A 297 -24.33 -1.07 8.54
N THR A 298 -24.98 -2.21 8.40
CA THR A 298 -26.28 -2.50 8.99
C THR A 298 -26.04 -3.30 10.27
N ASP A 299 -26.50 -2.79 11.42
CA ASP A 299 -26.53 -3.58 12.64
C ASP A 299 -27.50 -4.78 12.50
N GLU A 300 -27.27 -5.83 13.29
CA GLU A 300 -28.05 -7.07 13.26
C GLU A 300 -29.53 -6.91 13.70
N GLY A 301 -30.00 -5.69 13.98
CA GLY A 301 -31.38 -5.37 14.33
C GLY A 301 -32.16 -4.61 13.25
N GLY A 302 -31.54 -4.25 12.12
CA GLY A 302 -32.21 -3.53 11.02
C GLY A 302 -32.74 -2.15 11.42
N ARG A 303 -32.26 -1.58 12.55
CA ARG A 303 -32.75 -0.31 13.09
C ARG A 303 -31.61 0.67 13.31
N ARG A 304 -30.96 1.03 12.20
CA ARG A 304 -30.24 2.27 11.86
C ARG A 304 -29.04 1.90 10.99
N ASN A 305 -28.97 2.50 9.81
CA ASN A 305 -27.75 2.46 9.01
C ASN A 305 -26.77 3.44 9.66
N HIS A 306 -25.67 2.93 10.20
CA HIS A 306 -24.55 3.78 10.55
C HIS A 306 -23.61 3.82 9.34
N HIS A 307 -23.47 5.00 8.77
CA HIS A 307 -22.68 5.25 7.55
C HIS A 307 -21.27 5.66 7.97
N GLY A 308 -20.28 4.82 7.66
CA GLY A 308 -18.88 5.04 8.04
C GLY A 308 -17.98 5.20 6.82
N VAL A 309 -17.09 6.17 6.85
CA VAL A 309 -16.00 6.32 5.86
C VAL A 309 -14.83 5.45 6.32
N HIS A 310 -14.40 4.48 5.51
CA HIS A 310 -13.24 3.65 5.83
C HIS A 310 -12.04 4.08 4.99
N ALA A 311 -10.93 4.42 5.67
CA ALA A 311 -9.63 4.68 5.05
C ALA A 311 -8.83 3.37 4.98
N PHE A 312 -8.28 3.06 3.80
CA PHE A 312 -7.32 1.98 3.64
C PHE A 312 -5.96 2.59 3.33
N VAL A 313 -5.05 2.55 4.30
CA VAL A 313 -3.63 2.86 4.07
C VAL A 313 -2.88 1.54 4.08
N SER A 314 -2.44 1.10 2.90
CA SER A 314 -1.52 -0.02 2.78
C SER A 314 -0.13 0.49 3.14
N THR A 315 0.29 0.25 4.37
CA THR A 315 1.72 0.13 4.68
C THR A 315 2.10 -1.34 4.63
N GLU A 316 3.29 -1.62 4.13
CA GLU A 316 3.86 -2.97 4.10
C GLU A 316 3.60 -3.72 5.41
N GLY A 317 3.03 -4.92 5.29
CA GLY A 317 2.98 -5.91 6.37
C GLY A 317 1.79 -5.81 7.34
N GLY A 318 0.76 -6.64 7.08
CA GLY A 318 -0.10 -7.18 8.13
C GLY A 318 -1.60 -7.06 7.87
N ALA A 319 -2.26 -8.21 7.69
CA ALA A 319 -3.69 -8.38 7.97
C ALA A 319 -3.82 -9.02 9.36
N LEU A 320 -4.76 -8.54 10.19
CA LEU A 320 -5.07 -9.11 11.50
C LEU A 320 -6.56 -9.49 11.55
N GLU A 321 -6.85 -10.76 11.83
CA GLU A 321 -8.17 -11.26 12.22
C GLU A 321 -8.16 -11.58 13.73
N TYR A 322 -9.25 -11.26 14.42
CA TYR A 322 -9.45 -11.44 15.85
C TYR A 322 -10.26 -12.71 16.11
N ASN A 323 -9.71 -13.65 16.88
CA ASN A 323 -10.43 -14.87 17.32
C ASN A 323 -10.48 -14.93 18.85
N ASN A 324 -11.68 -15.18 19.38
CA ASN A 324 -12.12 -14.79 20.72
C ASN A 324 -11.69 -15.72 21.86
N ASP A 325 -10.72 -16.61 21.66
CA ASP A 325 -10.36 -17.58 22.71
C ASP A 325 -8.85 -17.91 22.76
N ARG A 326 -8.23 -17.43 23.86
CA ARG A 326 -6.98 -17.89 24.49
C ARG A 326 -5.77 -18.17 23.58
N ARG A 327 -4.70 -17.34 23.68
CA ARG A 327 -3.38 -17.69 24.27
C ARG A 327 -2.25 -16.69 23.96
N ARG A 328 -1.24 -16.80 24.82
CA ARG A 328 0.06 -16.09 24.96
C ARG A 328 0.78 -15.74 23.66
N TYR A 329 1.31 -14.51 23.63
CA TYR A 329 2.27 -14.02 22.65
C TYR A 329 3.72 -14.30 23.11
N SER A 330 4.47 -15.05 22.31
CA SER A 330 5.94 -15.08 22.40
C SER A 330 6.51 -14.00 21.47
N GLY A 331 7.23 -13.05 22.06
CA GLY A 331 7.66 -11.81 21.41
C GLY A 331 8.63 -11.98 20.25
N LEU A 332 8.46 -11.13 19.24
CA LEU A 332 9.41 -10.91 18.14
C LEU A 332 10.18 -9.60 18.39
N LYS A 333 11.48 -9.63 18.13
CA LYS A 333 12.34 -8.43 18.06
C LYS A 333 12.19 -7.79 16.66
N PRO A 334 12.33 -6.46 16.53
CA PRO A 334 12.27 -5.79 15.23
C PRO A 334 13.47 -6.19 14.37
N LEU A 335 13.22 -6.42 13.08
CA LEU A 335 14.21 -6.44 12.01
C LEU A 335 14.98 -5.12 12.05
N GLU A 336 16.28 -5.19 12.33
CA GLU A 336 17.20 -4.11 12.05
C GLU A 336 17.27 -3.94 10.52
N SER A 337 16.95 -2.73 10.07
CA SER A 337 17.17 -2.17 8.72
C SER A 337 18.05 -3.02 7.79
N ILE A 338 17.44 -3.73 6.85
CA ILE A 338 18.15 -4.21 5.66
C ILE A 338 17.89 -3.20 4.56
N VAL A 339 18.90 -2.36 4.35
CA VAL A 339 19.06 -1.47 3.20
C VAL A 339 19.05 -2.33 1.93
N ILE A 340 18.10 -2.10 1.03
CA ILE A 340 18.20 -2.60 -0.34
C ILE A 340 19.37 -1.84 -0.98
N TYR A 341 20.54 -2.49 -1.03
CA TYR A 341 21.59 -2.07 -1.93
C TYR A 341 21.02 -2.14 -3.35
N ASN A 342 21.13 -1.04 -4.08
CA ASN A 342 21.23 -1.10 -5.53
C ASN A 342 22.36 -2.09 -5.85
N MET A 343 22.02 -3.33 -6.17
CA MET A 343 22.97 -4.29 -6.74
C MET A 343 23.30 -3.79 -8.14
N THR A 344 24.24 -2.84 -8.19
CA THR A 344 25.13 -2.74 -9.34
C THR A 344 25.84 -4.09 -9.38
N LEU A 345 25.77 -4.79 -10.52
CA LEU A 345 26.60 -5.95 -10.80
C LEU A 345 28.08 -5.54 -10.74
N CYS A 346 28.63 -5.47 -9.53
CA CYS A 346 30.05 -5.30 -9.26
C CYS A 346 30.56 -6.65 -8.76
N GLY A 347 30.92 -7.50 -9.72
CA GLY A 347 31.89 -8.56 -9.44
C GLY A 347 33.16 -7.91 -8.91
N SER A 348 33.45 -8.16 -7.63
CA SER A 348 34.65 -7.72 -6.94
C SER A 348 35.91 -8.02 -7.75
N THR A 349 36.47 -6.98 -8.40
CA THR A 349 37.92 -6.80 -8.54
C THR A 349 38.24 -5.30 -8.46
N ASN A 350 38.86 -4.91 -7.34
CA ASN A 350 39.64 -3.70 -7.08
C ASN A 350 39.32 -2.40 -7.87
N GLY A 351 38.51 -1.52 -7.28
CA GLY A 351 38.88 -0.10 -7.14
C GLY A 351 38.66 0.86 -8.31
N SER A 352 37.60 0.75 -9.11
CA SER A 352 37.18 1.86 -10.01
C SER A 352 35.70 2.21 -9.86
N SER A 353 35.41 3.47 -9.60
CA SER A 353 34.08 4.05 -9.43
C SER A 353 33.33 4.29 -10.75
N ASP A 354 33.74 3.63 -11.84
CA ASP A 354 33.26 3.87 -13.21
C ASP A 354 32.50 2.67 -13.82
N CYS A 355 32.09 1.71 -12.99
CA CYS A 355 31.38 0.51 -13.45
C CYS A 355 29.93 0.81 -13.91
N GLY A 356 29.18 1.62 -13.14
CA GLY A 356 27.77 1.87 -13.43
C GLY A 356 27.52 2.64 -14.75
N SER A 357 28.44 3.55 -15.11
CA SER A 357 28.39 4.29 -16.39
C SER A 357 28.62 3.34 -17.57
N GLN A 358 29.59 2.43 -17.46
CA GLN A 358 29.94 1.50 -18.53
C GLN A 358 28.82 0.49 -18.82
N HIS A 359 28.23 -0.13 -17.80
CA HIS A 359 27.15 -1.11 -17.96
C HIS A 359 25.90 -0.49 -18.60
N ARG A 360 25.56 0.75 -18.25
CA ARG A 360 24.48 1.51 -18.90
C ARG A 360 24.73 1.67 -20.40
N THR A 361 25.95 2.08 -20.78
CA THR A 361 26.31 2.19 -22.21
C THR A 361 26.28 0.86 -22.94
N TYR A 362 26.53 -0.28 -22.29
CA TYR A 362 26.49 -1.58 -22.98
C TYR A 362 25.07 -1.97 -23.37
N PHE A 363 24.11 -1.90 -22.45
CA PHE A 363 22.72 -2.27 -22.74
C PHE A 363 22.10 -1.33 -23.78
N GLU A 364 22.29 -0.01 -23.63
CA GLU A 364 21.81 0.99 -24.60
C GLU A 364 22.43 0.82 -26.01
N ARG A 365 23.63 0.23 -26.11
CA ARG A 365 24.31 -0.05 -27.39
C ARG A 365 24.02 -1.44 -27.96
N MET A 366 23.35 -2.32 -27.22
CA MET A 366 22.95 -3.61 -27.79
C MET A 366 21.98 -3.39 -28.95
N PRO A 367 22.07 -4.20 -30.03
CA PRO A 367 21.04 -4.21 -31.07
C PRO A 367 19.65 -4.45 -30.46
N HIS A 368 18.63 -3.75 -30.96
CA HIS A 368 17.27 -3.84 -30.42
C HIS A 368 16.72 -5.27 -30.35
N ASP A 369 17.04 -6.12 -31.32
CA ASP A 369 16.60 -7.53 -31.32
C ASP A 369 17.21 -8.30 -30.14
N LEU A 370 18.47 -8.03 -29.81
CA LEU A 370 19.14 -8.64 -28.66
C LEU A 370 18.58 -8.09 -27.34
N GLN A 371 18.28 -6.80 -27.28
CA GLN A 371 17.61 -6.21 -26.11
C GLN A 371 16.25 -6.88 -25.86
N ARG A 372 15.42 -7.03 -26.91
CA ARG A 372 14.10 -7.69 -26.82
C ARG A 372 14.22 -9.15 -26.40
N GLU A 373 15.18 -9.89 -26.96
CA GLU A 373 15.40 -11.28 -26.57
C GLU A 373 15.87 -11.38 -25.11
N THR A 374 16.73 -10.46 -24.65
CA THR A 374 17.22 -10.44 -23.27
C THR A 374 16.11 -10.08 -22.28
N THR A 375 15.24 -9.11 -22.59
CA THR A 375 14.15 -8.72 -21.67
C THR A 375 13.03 -9.75 -21.61
N LYS A 376 12.92 -10.65 -22.58
CA LYS A 376 11.86 -11.66 -22.64
C LYS A 376 11.81 -12.55 -21.41
N ASP A 377 12.96 -12.90 -20.84
CA ASP A 377 13.07 -13.79 -19.67
C ASP A 377 13.23 -13.04 -18.33
N MET A 378 13.35 -11.71 -18.35
CA MET A 378 13.47 -10.88 -17.13
C MET A 378 12.18 -10.90 -16.31
N ASP A 379 12.26 -11.00 -14.99
CA ASP A 379 11.06 -10.81 -14.17
C ASP A 379 10.66 -9.32 -14.07
N LEU A 380 9.53 -9.02 -13.42
CA LEU A 380 9.08 -7.64 -13.26
C LEU A 380 10.05 -6.78 -12.44
N ARG A 381 10.85 -7.36 -11.52
CA ARG A 381 11.87 -6.62 -10.74
C ARG A 381 12.99 -6.15 -11.64
N ASP A 382 13.50 -7.04 -12.48
CA ASP A 382 14.54 -6.73 -13.47
C ASP A 382 14.04 -5.69 -14.48
N LEU A 383 12.81 -5.85 -14.97
CA LEU A 383 12.18 -4.88 -15.88
C LEU A 383 11.98 -3.51 -15.22
N ALA A 384 11.57 -3.47 -13.96
CA ALA A 384 11.44 -2.23 -13.19
C ALA A 384 12.80 -1.54 -13.04
N ALA A 385 13.87 -2.29 -12.75
CA ALA A 385 15.22 -1.75 -12.63
C ALA A 385 15.72 -1.09 -13.93
N ILE A 386 15.43 -1.70 -15.09
CA ILE A 386 15.84 -1.14 -16.40
C ILE A 386 14.86 -0.10 -16.95
N THR A 387 13.69 0.10 -16.35
CA THR A 387 12.68 1.08 -16.82
C THR A 387 13.25 2.51 -16.81
N SER A 388 14.16 2.83 -15.89
CA SER A 388 14.85 4.12 -15.86
C SER A 388 15.83 4.34 -17.03
N LEU A 389 16.25 3.26 -17.70
CA LEU A 389 17.19 3.28 -18.82
C LEU A 389 16.46 3.21 -20.16
N VAL A 390 15.50 2.30 -20.28
CA VAL A 390 14.79 1.96 -21.53
C VAL A 390 13.29 1.75 -21.28
N PRO A 391 12.54 2.80 -20.88
CA PRO A 391 11.15 2.66 -20.43
C PRO A 391 10.23 2.05 -21.49
N ASP A 392 10.44 2.36 -22.77
CA ASP A 392 9.64 1.82 -23.86
C ASP A 392 9.88 0.31 -24.07
N LEU A 393 11.11 -0.17 -23.89
CA LEU A 393 11.41 -1.60 -23.99
C LEU A 393 10.77 -2.40 -22.84
N ALA A 394 10.83 -1.88 -21.62
CA ALA A 394 10.19 -2.51 -20.47
C ALA A 394 8.66 -2.58 -20.66
N ARG A 395 8.04 -1.47 -21.12
CA ARG A 395 6.61 -1.42 -21.46
C ARG A 395 6.24 -2.40 -22.57
N ASP A 396 6.98 -2.39 -23.68
CA ASP A 396 6.79 -3.31 -24.81
C ASP A 396 6.87 -4.77 -24.35
N THR A 397 7.80 -5.08 -23.45
CA THR A 397 8.01 -6.45 -22.94
C THR A 397 6.80 -6.90 -22.12
N ILE A 398 6.31 -6.07 -21.19
CA ILE A 398 5.09 -6.40 -20.40
C ILE A 398 3.87 -6.51 -21.31
N HIS A 399 3.70 -5.59 -22.26
CA HIS A 399 2.62 -5.62 -23.22
C HIS A 399 2.65 -6.89 -24.08
N SER A 400 3.84 -7.28 -24.57
CA SER A 400 4.04 -8.52 -25.35
C SER A 400 3.70 -9.77 -24.54
N ARG A 401 3.99 -9.79 -23.24
CA ARG A 401 3.61 -10.91 -22.36
C ARG A 401 2.12 -10.96 -22.13
N LEU A 402 1.51 -9.83 -21.83
CA LEU A 402 0.06 -9.74 -21.62
C LEU A 402 -0.71 -10.18 -22.87
N THR A 403 -0.34 -9.67 -24.05
CA THR A 403 -0.94 -10.08 -25.33
C THR A 403 -0.71 -11.56 -25.61
N THR A 404 0.45 -12.13 -25.29
CA THR A 404 0.72 -13.58 -25.41
C THR A 404 -0.18 -14.40 -24.49
N VAL A 405 -0.34 -13.99 -23.23
CA VAL A 405 -1.23 -14.65 -22.27
C VAL A 405 -2.69 -14.55 -22.72
N LEU A 406 -3.14 -13.41 -23.23
CA LEU A 406 -4.49 -13.24 -23.78
C LEU A 406 -4.71 -14.08 -25.05
N ALA A 407 -3.73 -14.10 -25.96
CA ALA A 407 -3.76 -14.88 -27.20
C ALA A 407 -3.65 -16.40 -26.98
N SER A 408 -3.26 -16.84 -25.78
CA SER A 408 -3.41 -18.25 -25.38
C SER A 408 -4.89 -18.68 -25.31
N GLN A 409 -5.78 -17.70 -25.19
CA GLN A 409 -7.22 -17.84 -25.37
C GLN A 409 -7.59 -17.40 -26.79
N PRO A 410 -8.71 -17.89 -27.35
CA PRO A 410 -9.23 -17.42 -28.64
C PRO A 410 -9.84 -16.01 -28.52
N LEU A 411 -9.04 -15.05 -28.06
CA LEU A 411 -9.40 -13.64 -27.88
C LEU A 411 -8.60 -12.78 -28.85
N ASP A 412 -9.23 -11.73 -29.36
CA ASP A 412 -8.51 -10.59 -29.92
C ASP A 412 -7.86 -9.82 -28.75
N ALA A 413 -6.54 -9.93 -28.62
CA ALA A 413 -5.81 -9.39 -27.47
C ALA A 413 -5.94 -7.87 -27.38
N GLU A 414 -5.84 -7.15 -28.50
CA GLU A 414 -5.92 -5.68 -28.53
C GLU A 414 -7.32 -5.20 -28.16
N GLY A 415 -8.36 -5.74 -28.84
CA GLY A 415 -9.75 -5.40 -28.49
C GLY A 415 -10.12 -5.76 -27.06
N PHE A 416 -9.54 -6.83 -26.50
CA PHE A 416 -9.74 -7.18 -25.11
C PHE A 416 -9.03 -6.25 -24.13
N LEU A 417 -7.84 -5.74 -24.47
CA LEU A 417 -7.14 -4.72 -23.67
C LEU A 417 -7.91 -3.41 -23.62
N ASP A 418 -8.47 -2.98 -24.75
CA ASP A 418 -9.38 -1.83 -24.81
C ASP A 418 -10.58 -2.06 -23.88
N LYS A 419 -11.16 -3.26 -23.90
CA LYS A 419 -12.27 -3.61 -23.01
C LYS A 419 -11.88 -3.65 -21.53
N MET A 420 -10.66 -4.08 -21.22
CA MET A 420 -10.13 -4.04 -19.85
C MET A 420 -9.97 -2.60 -19.37
N ALA A 421 -9.46 -1.70 -20.21
CA ALA A 421 -9.33 -0.29 -19.90
C ALA A 421 -10.70 0.38 -19.69
N GLU A 422 -11.67 0.09 -20.57
CA GLU A 422 -13.04 0.61 -20.50
C GLU A 422 -13.73 0.23 -19.19
N THR A 423 -13.62 -1.04 -18.79
CA THR A 423 -14.33 -1.59 -17.62
C THR A 423 -13.51 -1.52 -16.32
N ASN A 424 -12.32 -0.91 -16.34
CA ASN A 424 -11.34 -0.95 -15.25
C ASN A 424 -11.09 -2.39 -14.74
N THR A 425 -11.04 -3.35 -15.65
CA THR A 425 -10.78 -4.76 -15.34
C THR A 425 -9.28 -5.01 -15.21
N VAL A 426 -8.89 -5.87 -14.27
CA VAL A 426 -7.51 -6.36 -14.12
C VAL A 426 -7.44 -7.88 -14.23
N LEU A 427 -6.36 -8.39 -14.81
CA LEU A 427 -5.99 -9.81 -14.76
C LEU A 427 -5.24 -10.08 -13.45
N SER A 428 -5.56 -11.17 -12.76
CA SER A 428 -4.82 -11.62 -11.56
C SER A 428 -4.59 -13.13 -11.57
N GLY A 429 -4.29 -13.74 -10.43
CA GLY A 429 -4.07 -15.17 -10.29
C GLY A 429 -2.86 -15.66 -11.10
N SER A 430 -3.00 -16.84 -11.70
CA SER A 430 -1.89 -17.45 -12.46
C SER A 430 -1.56 -16.75 -13.77
N GLY A 431 -2.52 -16.05 -14.38
CA GLY A 431 -2.26 -15.28 -15.60
C GLY A 431 -1.36 -14.09 -15.33
N ALA A 432 -1.63 -13.32 -14.27
CA ALA A 432 -0.77 -12.22 -13.86
C ALA A 432 0.60 -12.71 -13.38
N LEU A 433 0.65 -13.83 -12.65
CA LEU A 433 1.91 -14.39 -12.17
C LEU A 433 2.85 -14.78 -13.32
N GLU A 434 2.34 -15.35 -14.42
CA GLU A 434 3.15 -15.69 -15.60
C GLU A 434 3.69 -14.45 -16.34
N ILE A 435 2.99 -13.31 -16.27
CA ILE A 435 3.49 -12.05 -16.84
C ILE A 435 4.62 -11.46 -15.98
N ILE A 436 4.43 -11.52 -14.66
CA ILE A 436 5.30 -10.90 -13.65
C ILE A 436 6.56 -11.72 -13.42
N LEU A 437 6.43 -13.05 -13.42
CA LEU A 437 7.52 -13.99 -13.19
C LEU A 437 7.41 -15.13 -14.24
N PRO A 438 7.88 -14.89 -15.47
CA PRO A 438 7.74 -15.82 -16.60
C PRO A 438 8.33 -17.20 -16.31
N GLY A 439 7.71 -18.25 -16.86
CA GLY A 439 8.16 -19.62 -16.70
C GLY A 439 7.89 -20.21 -15.31
N THR A 440 7.06 -19.55 -14.48
CA THR A 440 6.61 -20.12 -13.21
C THR A 440 5.42 -21.03 -13.38
N CYS A 441 4.50 -20.69 -14.29
CA CYS A 441 3.30 -21.50 -14.47
C CYS A 441 2.63 -21.27 -15.81
N THR A 442 2.03 -22.33 -16.35
CA THR A 442 1.09 -22.17 -17.46
C THR A 442 -0.32 -22.00 -16.88
N PRO A 443 -0.99 -20.84 -17.07
CA PRO A 443 -2.34 -20.65 -16.58
C PRO A 443 -3.31 -21.60 -17.28
N GLY A 444 -4.09 -22.36 -16.51
CA GLY A 444 -5.15 -23.23 -17.04
C GLY A 444 -6.48 -22.48 -17.27
N ASP A 445 -6.63 -21.35 -16.61
CA ASP A 445 -7.72 -20.40 -16.62
C ASP A 445 -7.17 -18.98 -16.43
N LEU A 446 -7.93 -17.99 -16.93
CA LEU A 446 -7.65 -16.57 -16.69
C LEU A 446 -8.70 -15.98 -15.77
N ASP A 447 -8.24 -15.33 -14.70
CA ASP A 447 -9.07 -14.71 -13.67
C ASP A 447 -9.05 -13.19 -13.84
N PHE A 448 -10.17 -12.62 -14.30
CA PHE A 448 -10.35 -11.19 -14.44
C PHE A 448 -11.18 -10.63 -13.29
N TYR A 449 -10.72 -9.54 -12.72
CA TYR A 449 -11.37 -8.84 -11.64
C TYR A 449 -11.90 -7.51 -12.15
N CYS A 450 -13.17 -7.25 -11.90
CA CYS A 450 -13.84 -6.04 -12.36
C CYS A 450 -14.54 -5.30 -11.20
N PRO A 451 -14.74 -3.98 -11.34
CA PRO A 451 -15.60 -3.22 -10.44
C PRO A 451 -17.01 -3.80 -10.36
N ARG A 452 -17.72 -3.42 -9.30
CA ARG A 452 -19.14 -3.67 -9.14
C ARG A 452 -19.91 -3.16 -10.36
N ASP A 453 -20.80 -3.99 -10.86
CA ASP A 453 -21.71 -3.80 -11.99
C ASP A 453 -21.05 -3.88 -13.38
N GLU A 454 -19.73 -4.01 -13.47
CA GLU A 454 -18.98 -4.10 -14.75
C GLU A 454 -18.83 -5.54 -15.27
N GLY A 455 -18.97 -6.55 -14.41
CA GLY A 455 -18.76 -7.95 -14.78
C GLY A 455 -19.68 -8.43 -15.90
N ARG A 456 -20.90 -7.88 -15.98
CA ARG A 456 -21.86 -8.20 -17.04
C ARG A 456 -21.44 -7.64 -18.40
N ALA A 457 -20.90 -6.42 -18.44
CA ALA A 457 -20.42 -5.80 -19.68
C ALA A 457 -19.23 -6.59 -20.26
N LEU A 458 -18.30 -7.01 -19.40
CA LEU A 458 -17.19 -7.87 -19.80
C LEU A 458 -17.66 -9.27 -20.24
N ALA A 459 -18.65 -9.85 -19.56
CA ALA A 459 -19.22 -11.14 -19.95
C ALA A 459 -19.87 -11.10 -21.32
N PHE A 460 -20.64 -10.05 -21.64
CA PHE A 460 -21.24 -9.89 -22.97
C PHE A 460 -20.20 -9.79 -24.07
N TYR A 461 -19.13 -9.01 -23.86
CA TYR A 461 -18.01 -8.93 -24.80
C TYR A 461 -17.40 -10.32 -25.07
N LEU A 462 -17.18 -11.12 -24.02
CA LEU A 462 -16.64 -12.47 -24.16
C LEU A 462 -17.62 -13.44 -24.86
N GLU A 463 -18.93 -13.30 -24.60
CA GLU A 463 -19.96 -14.10 -25.28
C GLU A 463 -20.01 -13.83 -26.79
N GLU A 464 -19.85 -12.57 -27.21
CA GLU A 464 -19.71 -12.19 -28.63
C GLU A 464 -18.45 -12.78 -29.27
N ASN A 465 -17.41 -13.05 -28.46
CA ASN A 465 -16.17 -13.69 -28.87
C ASN A 465 -16.19 -15.23 -28.67
N GLY A 466 -17.37 -15.85 -28.68
CA GLY A 466 -17.51 -17.31 -28.72
C GLY A 466 -17.41 -18.03 -27.37
N PHE A 467 -17.32 -17.28 -26.26
CA PHE A 467 -17.44 -17.85 -24.93
C PHE A 467 -18.90 -18.09 -24.56
N LYS A 468 -19.13 -19.06 -23.67
CA LYS A 468 -20.45 -19.39 -23.13
C LYS A 468 -20.33 -19.57 -21.63
N LYS A 469 -21.34 -19.07 -20.90
CA LYS A 469 -21.50 -19.40 -19.48
C LYS A 469 -21.63 -20.91 -19.34
N TYR A 470 -20.96 -21.47 -18.35
CA TYR A 470 -21.10 -22.88 -18.02
C TYR A 470 -21.36 -23.03 -16.52
N ASP A 471 -22.33 -23.88 -16.20
CA ASP A 471 -22.55 -24.32 -14.84
C ASP A 471 -21.59 -25.44 -14.49
N PHE A 472 -21.19 -25.51 -13.22
CA PHE A 472 -20.42 -26.63 -12.74
C PHE A 472 -21.36 -27.84 -12.62
N GLU A 473 -21.29 -28.78 -13.57
CA GLU A 473 -21.91 -30.09 -13.43
C GLU A 473 -21.33 -30.78 -12.18
N GLY A 474 -22.02 -30.67 -11.03
CA GLY A 474 -21.64 -31.36 -9.80
C GLY A 474 -21.65 -30.54 -8.50
N THR A 475 -21.80 -29.21 -8.55
CA THR A 475 -22.17 -28.43 -7.36
C THR A 475 -23.67 -28.19 -7.37
N SER A 476 -24.30 -28.28 -6.21
CA SER A 476 -25.74 -28.29 -5.90
C SER A 476 -26.64 -27.16 -6.43
N ILE A 477 -26.19 -26.38 -7.42
CA ILE A 477 -26.89 -25.24 -8.01
C ILE A 477 -28.14 -25.70 -8.79
N GLU A 478 -28.10 -26.85 -9.47
CA GLU A 478 -29.32 -27.41 -10.10
C GLU A 478 -30.42 -27.74 -9.07
N ARG A 479 -30.08 -27.93 -7.80
CA ARG A 479 -31.06 -28.13 -6.73
C ARG A 479 -31.74 -26.81 -6.30
N ARG A 480 -31.07 -25.66 -6.47
CA ARG A 480 -31.59 -24.32 -6.14
C ARG A 480 -32.32 -23.64 -7.30
N ARG A 481 -32.02 -24.03 -8.56
CA ARG A 481 -32.73 -23.53 -9.76
C ARG A 481 -34.25 -23.76 -9.78
N LYS A 482 -34.80 -24.60 -8.89
CA LYS A 482 -36.26 -24.82 -8.81
C LYS A 482 -37.04 -23.72 -8.09
N GLU A 483 -36.38 -22.74 -7.47
CA GLU A 483 -37.06 -21.75 -6.60
C GLU A 483 -37.07 -20.30 -7.11
N GLY A 484 -36.75 -20.05 -8.39
CA GLY A 484 -37.03 -18.76 -9.04
C GLY A 484 -36.22 -17.56 -8.52
N GLU A 485 -35.12 -17.80 -7.81
CA GLU A 485 -34.15 -16.76 -7.44
C GLU A 485 -33.11 -16.56 -8.55
N ASP A 486 -32.81 -15.30 -8.86
CA ASP A 486 -31.83 -14.87 -9.87
C ASP A 486 -30.49 -15.61 -9.75
N ASP A 487 -29.87 -15.94 -10.89
CA ASP A 487 -28.65 -16.77 -11.11
C ASP A 487 -27.35 -16.24 -10.43
N HIS A 488 -27.43 -15.36 -9.44
CA HIS A 488 -26.28 -14.88 -8.66
C HIS A 488 -26.19 -15.68 -7.35
N GLU A 489 -25.27 -16.65 -7.25
CA GLU A 489 -24.88 -17.16 -5.93
C GLU A 489 -24.35 -15.98 -5.11
N PRO A 490 -24.99 -15.60 -3.99
CA PRO A 490 -24.40 -14.64 -3.07
C PRO A 490 -23.16 -15.31 -2.49
N TYR A 491 -21.99 -15.01 -3.05
CA TYR A 491 -20.73 -15.28 -2.39
C TYR A 491 -20.78 -14.60 -1.03
N ASP A 492 -20.18 -15.22 -0.01
CA ASP A 492 -20.04 -14.58 1.29
C ASP A 492 -19.30 -13.24 1.07
N ASN A 493 -20.02 -12.12 1.24
CA ASN A 493 -19.52 -10.78 0.98
C ASN A 493 -18.24 -10.46 1.78
N ARG A 494 -17.90 -11.30 2.77
CA ARG A 494 -16.65 -11.26 3.55
C ARG A 494 -15.39 -11.21 2.69
N ASN A 495 -15.38 -11.79 1.50
CA ASN A 495 -14.19 -11.82 0.64
C ASN A 495 -14.17 -10.71 -0.42
N GLY A 496 -15.07 -9.74 -0.33
CA GLY A 496 -15.13 -8.63 -1.29
C GLY A 496 -15.60 -9.00 -2.70
N ILE A 497 -16.05 -10.25 -2.91
CA ILE A 497 -16.58 -10.78 -4.18
C ILE A 497 -18.10 -10.69 -4.15
N LYS A 498 -18.68 -9.99 -5.14
CA LYS A 498 -20.13 -9.90 -5.36
C LYS A 498 -20.65 -11.09 -6.15
N SER A 499 -19.99 -11.41 -7.26
CA SER A 499 -20.39 -12.51 -8.13
C SER A 499 -19.18 -13.09 -8.89
N VAL A 500 -19.31 -14.33 -9.37
CA VAL A 500 -18.31 -14.98 -10.22
C VAL A 500 -19.00 -15.54 -11.46
N ILE A 501 -18.68 -14.98 -12.63
CA ILE A 501 -19.18 -15.45 -13.93
C ILE A 501 -18.14 -16.36 -14.55
N ARG A 502 -18.49 -17.62 -14.81
CA ARG A 502 -17.58 -18.62 -15.39
C ARG A 502 -17.92 -18.86 -16.85
N LEU A 503 -16.93 -18.65 -17.71
CA LEU A 503 -17.05 -18.71 -19.15
C LEU A 503 -16.09 -19.76 -19.72
N ARG A 504 -16.58 -20.54 -20.69
CA ARG A 504 -15.77 -21.48 -21.46
C ARG A 504 -15.95 -21.21 -22.94
N HIS A 505 -14.87 -21.25 -23.70
CA HIS A 505 -14.99 -21.10 -25.13
C HIS A 505 -15.73 -22.30 -25.76
N ALA A 506 -16.58 -22.06 -26.75
CA ALA A 506 -17.42 -23.11 -27.35
C ALA A 506 -16.60 -24.22 -28.03
N THR A 507 -15.48 -23.85 -28.67
CA THR A 507 -14.62 -24.78 -29.44
C THR A 507 -13.26 -25.03 -28.79
N HIS A 508 -12.84 -24.21 -27.82
CA HIS A 508 -11.53 -24.28 -27.18
C HIS A 508 -11.70 -24.68 -25.72
N LYS A 509 -10.71 -25.40 -25.15
CA LYS A 509 -10.75 -25.80 -23.72
C LYS A 509 -10.46 -24.63 -22.75
N SER A 510 -10.34 -23.43 -23.30
CA SER A 510 -10.16 -22.13 -22.63
C SER A 510 -11.26 -21.84 -21.61
N LYS A 511 -10.83 -21.38 -20.43
CA LYS A 511 -11.71 -20.99 -19.32
C LYS A 511 -11.34 -19.58 -18.86
N ILE A 512 -12.37 -18.76 -18.67
CA ILE A 512 -12.24 -17.41 -18.14
C ILE A 512 -13.20 -17.27 -16.97
N HIS A 513 -12.72 -16.76 -15.84
CA HIS A 513 -13.55 -16.36 -14.72
C HIS A 513 -13.55 -14.83 -14.63
N ILE A 514 -14.74 -14.25 -14.50
CA ILE A 514 -14.92 -12.84 -14.19
C ILE A 514 -15.37 -12.77 -12.74
N ILE A 515 -14.55 -12.18 -11.89
CA ILE A 515 -14.80 -11.96 -10.49
C ILE A 515 -15.22 -10.50 -10.33
N GLU A 516 -16.47 -10.29 -9.98
CA GLU A 516 -17.04 -8.97 -9.75
C GLU A 516 -16.83 -8.57 -8.30
N SER A 517 -16.23 -7.40 -8.06
CA SER A 517 -16.08 -6.89 -6.69
C SER A 517 -17.42 -6.40 -6.12
N VAL A 518 -17.59 -6.46 -4.80
CA VAL A 518 -18.66 -5.74 -4.06
C VAL A 518 -18.52 -4.22 -4.14
N SER A 519 -17.45 -3.71 -4.75
CA SER A 519 -17.03 -2.32 -4.72
C SER A 519 -16.62 -1.79 -6.08
N LEU A 520 -16.46 -0.48 -6.20
CA LEU A 520 -16.03 0.17 -7.43
C LEU A 520 -14.55 -0.05 -7.80
N SER A 521 -13.75 -0.79 -7.01
CA SER A 521 -12.42 -1.19 -7.45
C SER A 521 -12.28 -2.71 -7.53
N PRO A 522 -11.65 -3.22 -8.61
CA PRO A 522 -11.50 -4.64 -8.86
C PRO A 522 -10.51 -5.29 -7.88
N LEU A 523 -9.75 -4.49 -7.12
CA LEU A 523 -8.63 -4.97 -6.31
C LEU A 523 -9.05 -5.57 -4.97
N VAL A 524 -10.22 -5.22 -4.44
CA VAL A 524 -10.57 -5.66 -3.08
C VAL A 524 -10.68 -7.17 -2.92
N PRO A 525 -11.28 -7.93 -3.85
CA PRO A 525 -11.21 -9.39 -3.83
C PRO A 525 -9.79 -9.97 -3.77
N LEU A 526 -8.79 -9.28 -4.32
CA LEU A 526 -7.42 -9.79 -4.40
C LEU A 526 -6.79 -9.97 -3.02
N PHE A 527 -7.08 -9.06 -2.09
CA PHE A 527 -6.54 -9.13 -0.73
C PHE A 527 -7.14 -10.25 0.12
N PHE A 528 -8.16 -10.95 -0.38
CA PHE A 528 -8.77 -12.12 0.27
C PHE A 528 -8.31 -13.45 -0.33
N PHE A 529 -7.36 -13.44 -1.27
CA PHE A 529 -6.76 -14.68 -1.77
C PHE A 529 -6.09 -15.49 -0.66
N HIS A 530 -6.06 -16.82 -0.85
CA HIS A 530 -5.48 -17.78 0.09
C HIS A 530 -3.96 -17.61 0.32
N SER A 531 -3.24 -16.96 -0.60
CA SER A 531 -1.81 -16.65 -0.42
C SER A 531 -1.39 -15.39 -1.17
N THR A 532 -0.29 -14.77 -0.73
CA THR A 532 0.28 -13.56 -1.35
C THR A 532 0.81 -13.77 -2.76
N VAL A 533 1.11 -15.01 -3.16
CA VAL A 533 1.64 -15.37 -4.50
C VAL A 533 0.73 -14.88 -5.63
N VAL A 534 -0.57 -14.91 -5.39
CA VAL A 534 -1.61 -14.61 -6.40
C VAL A 534 -2.27 -13.24 -6.23
N MET A 535 -1.77 -12.42 -5.30
CA MET A 535 -2.35 -11.08 -5.07
C MET A 535 -1.89 -10.06 -6.12
N ASN A 536 -0.95 -10.43 -6.98
CA ASN A 536 -0.44 -9.57 -8.05
C ASN A 536 -1.48 -9.36 -9.16
N PHE A 537 -1.42 -8.24 -9.89
CA PHE A 537 -2.34 -7.99 -11.00
C PHE A 537 -1.71 -7.26 -12.17
N VAL A 538 -2.36 -7.37 -13.32
CA VAL A 538 -2.01 -6.68 -14.56
C VAL A 538 -3.26 -6.02 -15.12
N SER A 539 -3.25 -4.69 -15.25
CA SER A 539 -4.30 -3.93 -15.96
C SER A 539 -3.92 -3.75 -17.43
N ALA A 540 -4.77 -3.06 -18.19
CA ALA A 540 -4.44 -2.66 -19.56
C ALA A 540 -3.16 -1.79 -19.66
N THR A 541 -2.76 -1.12 -18.58
CA THR A 541 -1.68 -0.11 -18.60
C THR A 541 -0.59 -0.32 -17.57
N ALA A 542 -0.72 -1.29 -16.65
CA ALA A 542 0.23 -1.48 -15.57
C ALA A 542 0.31 -2.94 -15.13
N ALA A 543 1.49 -3.36 -14.65
CA ALA A 543 1.69 -4.61 -13.93
C ALA A 543 2.14 -4.28 -12.50
N VAL A 544 1.52 -4.90 -11.50
CA VAL A 544 1.74 -4.60 -10.09
C VAL A 544 1.98 -5.90 -9.31
N CYS A 545 3.09 -5.91 -8.56
CA CYS A 545 3.41 -6.97 -7.61
C CYS A 545 3.39 -6.40 -6.19
N PHE A 546 2.44 -6.84 -5.35
CA PHE A 546 2.30 -6.32 -3.98
C PHE A 546 3.36 -6.87 -3.02
N TYR A 547 3.92 -8.05 -3.32
CA TYR A 547 4.88 -8.73 -2.47
C TYR A 547 6.11 -9.12 -3.29
N PRO A 548 6.88 -8.14 -3.80
CA PRO A 548 7.99 -8.40 -4.70
C PRO A 548 9.03 -9.33 -4.08
N GLU A 549 9.47 -9.06 -2.86
CA GLU A 549 10.49 -9.90 -2.20
C GLU A 549 10.03 -11.35 -2.03
N LEU A 550 8.77 -11.59 -1.65
CA LEU A 550 8.25 -12.96 -1.56
C LEU A 550 8.08 -13.59 -2.94
N THR A 551 7.43 -12.89 -3.87
CA THR A 551 7.07 -13.42 -5.20
C THR A 551 8.32 -13.81 -6.00
N PHE A 552 9.34 -12.95 -6.04
CA PHE A 552 10.58 -13.21 -6.80
C PHE A 552 11.47 -14.28 -6.16
N HIS A 553 11.35 -14.50 -4.84
CA HIS A 553 11.97 -15.65 -4.17
C HIS A 553 11.11 -16.92 -4.23
N ARG A 554 10.01 -16.91 -4.98
CA ARG A 554 9.02 -17.99 -5.04
C ARG A 554 8.51 -18.39 -3.65
N GLN A 555 8.26 -17.40 -2.81
CA GLN A 555 7.68 -17.54 -1.50
C GLN A 555 6.29 -16.90 -1.46
N GLY A 556 5.42 -17.42 -0.61
CA GLY A 556 4.10 -16.88 -0.36
C GLY A 556 3.76 -16.95 1.12
N LEU A 557 3.00 -15.99 1.62
CA LEU A 557 2.38 -16.07 2.94
C LEU A 557 0.94 -16.55 2.77
N LEU A 558 0.51 -17.49 3.60
CA LEU A 558 -0.89 -17.87 3.70
C LEU A 558 -1.70 -16.69 4.27
N ASN A 559 -2.86 -16.40 3.69
CA ASN A 559 -3.77 -15.41 4.24
C ASN A 559 -4.57 -16.03 5.39
N PHE A 560 -4.29 -15.59 6.63
CA PHE A 560 -4.80 -16.18 7.86
C PHE A 560 -6.31 -16.08 8.08
N SER A 561 -7.01 -15.26 7.30
CA SER A 561 -8.47 -15.15 7.39
C SER A 561 -9.23 -16.43 7.02
N TRP A 562 -8.49 -17.50 6.75
CA TRP A 562 -8.98 -18.79 6.29
C TRP A 562 -8.56 -19.86 7.29
N SER A 563 -9.46 -20.17 8.24
CA SER A 563 -9.27 -21.33 9.12
C SER A 563 -8.95 -22.57 8.28
N GLY A 564 -7.82 -23.25 8.58
CA GLY A 564 -7.19 -24.30 7.75
C GLY A 564 -7.99 -25.60 7.52
N ALA A 565 -9.32 -25.55 7.67
CA ALA A 565 -10.25 -26.64 7.47
C ALA A 565 -10.84 -26.72 6.05
N ASP A 566 -10.73 -25.68 5.20
CA ASP A 566 -11.28 -25.75 3.84
C ASP A 566 -10.37 -26.54 2.89
N LEU A 567 -10.86 -27.69 2.43
CA LEU A 567 -10.18 -28.59 1.48
C LEU A 567 -9.84 -27.87 0.18
N LYS A 568 -10.65 -26.91 -0.27
CA LYS A 568 -10.41 -26.14 -1.51
C LYS A 568 -9.15 -25.31 -1.41
N ASN A 569 -8.88 -24.72 -0.24
CA ASN A 569 -7.69 -23.91 -0.02
C ASN A 569 -6.43 -24.75 -0.03
N ARG A 570 -6.47 -25.96 0.53
CA ARG A 570 -5.34 -26.89 0.45
C ARG A 570 -5.00 -27.25 -0.99
N THR A 571 -6.00 -27.50 -1.83
CA THR A 571 -5.76 -27.74 -3.26
C THR A 571 -5.18 -26.52 -3.96
N ALA A 572 -5.61 -25.31 -3.61
CA ALA A 572 -5.07 -24.07 -4.18
C ALA A 572 -3.61 -23.82 -3.75
N VAL A 573 -3.29 -24.03 -2.46
CA VAL A 573 -1.93 -23.95 -1.93
C VAL A 573 -1.03 -24.99 -2.59
N GLN A 574 -1.46 -26.26 -2.61
CA GLN A 574 -0.72 -27.35 -3.24
C GLN A 574 -0.42 -27.07 -4.72
N LYS A 575 -1.38 -26.48 -5.46
CA LYS A 575 -1.18 -26.06 -6.86
C LYS A 575 0.02 -25.12 -7.02
N TYR A 576 0.27 -24.20 -6.09
CA TYR A 576 1.42 -23.28 -6.16
C TYR A 576 2.71 -23.92 -5.62
N GLU A 577 2.62 -24.80 -4.63
CA GLU A 577 3.75 -25.62 -4.19
C GLU A 577 4.29 -26.51 -5.32
N GLU A 578 3.40 -27.14 -6.09
CA GLU A 578 3.76 -27.92 -7.29
C GLU A 578 4.41 -27.07 -8.39
N ARG A 579 4.22 -25.75 -8.37
CA ARG A 579 4.87 -24.77 -9.26
C ARG A 579 6.20 -24.24 -8.71
N GLY A 580 6.66 -24.81 -7.60
CA GLY A 580 7.91 -24.48 -6.95
C GLY A 580 7.83 -23.28 -6.02
N PHE A 581 6.64 -22.90 -5.55
CA PHE A 581 6.50 -21.90 -4.48
C PHE A 581 6.60 -22.54 -3.10
N GLN A 582 7.25 -21.86 -2.17
CA GLN A 582 7.20 -22.19 -0.75
C GLN A 582 6.11 -21.34 -0.09
N ILE A 583 5.01 -21.97 0.31
CA ILE A 583 3.93 -21.28 1.03
C ILE A 583 4.22 -21.41 2.53
N LEU A 584 4.48 -20.26 3.15
CA LEU A 584 4.77 -20.13 4.56
C LEU A 584 3.46 -19.90 5.31
N GLU A 585 3.24 -20.70 6.36
CA GLU A 585 2.04 -20.55 7.18
C GLU A 585 2.15 -19.31 8.05
N TYR A 586 3.36 -18.93 8.49
CA TYR A 586 3.58 -17.80 9.41
C TYR A 586 4.76 -16.93 9.00
N CYS A 587 4.65 -15.61 9.23
CA CYS A 587 5.77 -14.68 9.03
C CYS A 587 7.01 -15.03 9.85
N THR A 588 6.87 -15.78 10.96
CA THR A 588 7.99 -16.25 11.77
C THR A 588 8.90 -17.22 11.01
N GLU A 589 8.39 -17.96 10.02
CA GLU A 589 9.14 -18.93 9.23
C GLU A 589 10.14 -18.27 8.26
N LEU A 590 9.86 -17.03 7.81
CA LEU A 590 10.79 -16.23 7.00
C LEU A 590 12.14 -16.03 7.70
N HIS A 591 12.13 -15.91 9.03
CA HIS A 591 13.33 -15.64 9.82
C HIS A 591 14.23 -16.89 10.01
N GLY A 592 13.67 -18.09 9.86
CA GLY A 592 14.42 -19.35 10.01
C GLY A 592 15.26 -19.72 8.78
N HIS A 593 14.89 -19.21 7.60
CA HIS A 593 15.57 -19.50 6.34
C HIS A 593 16.67 -18.51 5.97
N ALA A 594 16.65 -17.29 6.53
CA ALA A 594 17.75 -16.33 6.43
C ALA A 594 18.87 -16.74 7.41
N GLY A 595 19.75 -17.63 6.97
CA GLY A 595 20.81 -18.22 7.78
C GLY A 595 21.71 -17.20 8.50
N LEU A 596 21.50 -17.04 9.80
CA LEU A 596 22.59 -16.83 10.76
C LEU A 596 22.92 -18.18 11.39
N GLN A 597 23.91 -18.89 10.82
CA GLN A 597 24.69 -19.86 11.60
C GLN A 597 25.55 -19.06 12.60
N GLY A 598 24.97 -18.77 13.76
CA GLY A 598 25.62 -18.08 14.87
C GLY A 598 25.23 -18.73 16.19
N ILE A 599 25.98 -19.78 16.55
CA ILE A 599 26.28 -20.27 17.91
C ILE A 599 25.10 -20.28 18.91
N GLY A 600 24.50 -21.47 19.09
CA GLY A 600 23.92 -21.89 20.38
C GLY A 600 22.43 -22.25 20.37
N ASP A 601 22.09 -23.44 19.88
CA ASP A 601 20.85 -24.12 20.28
C ASP A 601 21.21 -25.55 20.74
N PRO A 602 20.89 -25.97 21.99
CA PRO A 602 21.39 -27.21 22.56
C PRO A 602 20.56 -28.47 22.23
N TYR A 603 19.71 -28.46 21.20
CA TYR A 603 18.93 -29.64 20.82
C TYR A 603 19.08 -30.00 19.33
N PRO A 604 19.66 -31.17 18.98
CA PRO A 604 19.65 -31.64 17.61
C PRO A 604 18.25 -32.14 17.26
N ARG A 605 17.62 -31.52 16.26
CA ARG A 605 16.52 -32.18 15.52
C ARG A 605 17.14 -33.03 14.43
N GLU A 606 16.91 -34.33 14.51
CA GLU A 606 17.23 -35.27 13.44
C GLU A 606 16.37 -34.97 12.21
N PHE A 607 17.02 -34.68 11.09
CA PHE A 607 16.36 -34.62 9.78
C PHE A 607 16.05 -36.04 9.30
N PRO A 608 14.91 -36.29 8.64
CA PRO A 608 14.75 -37.50 7.85
C PRO A 608 15.71 -37.44 6.67
N THR A 609 16.62 -38.42 6.60
CA THR A 609 17.50 -38.63 5.44
C THR A 609 16.65 -38.90 4.19
N LEU A 610 16.86 -38.11 3.14
CA LEU A 610 16.38 -38.42 1.79
C LEU A 610 16.84 -39.82 1.37
N PRO A 611 16.04 -40.59 0.61
CA PRO A 611 16.51 -41.85 0.06
C PRO A 611 17.65 -41.59 -0.94
N PRO A 612 18.68 -42.46 -0.99
CA PRO A 612 19.79 -42.28 -1.91
C PRO A 612 19.31 -42.38 -3.37
N THR A 613 19.75 -41.41 -4.17
CA THR A 613 19.68 -41.44 -5.63
C THR A 613 20.29 -42.75 -6.15
N PRO A 614 19.66 -43.46 -7.11
CA PRO A 614 20.24 -44.69 -7.63
C PRO A 614 21.55 -44.39 -8.34
N VAL A 615 22.63 -45.00 -7.86
CA VAL A 615 23.90 -45.07 -8.57
C VAL A 615 23.65 -45.86 -9.85
N LEU A 616 23.86 -45.22 -11.01
CA LEU A 616 23.93 -45.87 -12.31
C LEU A 616 25.13 -46.82 -12.34
N SER A 617 24.92 -48.05 -11.88
CA SER A 617 25.87 -49.15 -12.05
C SER A 617 25.78 -49.68 -13.47
N SER A 618 26.85 -49.47 -14.23
CA SER A 618 27.41 -50.37 -15.25
C SER A 618 26.44 -51.19 -16.11
N VAL A 619 26.22 -50.76 -17.35
CA VAL A 619 25.84 -51.67 -18.44
C VAL A 619 27.13 -52.33 -18.97
N PRO A 620 27.24 -53.67 -18.97
CA PRO A 620 28.39 -54.36 -19.54
C PRO A 620 28.17 -54.65 -21.02
N GLY A 621 29.09 -54.20 -21.87
CA GLY A 621 29.34 -54.80 -23.17
C GLY A 621 29.33 -53.83 -24.35
N TRP A 622 30.49 -53.32 -24.74
CA TRP A 622 31.02 -53.50 -26.10
C TRP A 622 32.48 -53.01 -26.19
N ARG A 623 33.31 -53.77 -26.90
CA ARG A 623 34.71 -53.48 -27.24
C ARG A 623 34.80 -52.91 -28.66
N GLY A 624 35.85 -52.14 -28.91
CA GLY A 624 36.31 -51.74 -30.25
C GLY A 624 36.69 -50.26 -30.23
N ASP A 625 37.92 -49.92 -29.84
CA ASP A 625 39.12 -49.81 -30.68
C ASP A 625 39.12 -48.59 -31.63
N SER A 626 40.30 -47.95 -31.59
CA SER A 626 40.92 -47.10 -32.62
C SER A 626 40.36 -45.70 -32.90
N ASP A 627 41.18 -44.73 -32.50
CA ASP A 627 41.81 -43.73 -33.37
C ASP A 627 41.34 -42.26 -33.36
N ILE A 628 42.34 -41.43 -32.97
CA ILE A 628 42.79 -40.19 -33.63
C ILE A 628 41.83 -38.99 -33.52
N ALA A 629 42.08 -38.05 -32.61
CA ALA A 629 42.99 -36.89 -32.74
C ALA A 629 42.48 -35.77 -33.67
N HIS A 630 42.66 -34.53 -33.18
CA HIS A 630 42.45 -33.23 -33.84
C HIS A 630 40.98 -32.83 -34.07
N LEU A 631 40.54 -31.57 -33.97
CA LEU A 631 41.08 -30.26 -33.57
C LEU A 631 39.85 -29.31 -33.60
N LYS A 632 39.86 -28.31 -32.71
CA LYS A 632 39.11 -27.03 -32.75
C LYS A 632 37.62 -27.04 -32.44
#